data_AF-A0A7Z0M8P3-F1
#
_entry.id   AF-A0A7Z0M8P3-F1
#
_cell.length_a   1.000
_cell.length_b   1.000
_cell.length_c   1.000
_cell.angle_alpha   90.00
_cell.angle_beta   90.00
_cell.angle_gamma   90.00
#
_symmetry.space_group_name_H-M   'P 1'
#
loop_
_entity.id
_entity.type
_entity.pdbx_description
1 polymer ?
#
loop_
_entity_poly.entity_id
_entity_poly.type
_entity_poly.pdbx_seq_one_letter_code
_entity_poly.pdbx_strand_id
1 'polypeptide(L)'
;MRKLLAAALLLCGSQAAAERLSRAEFMVLCEDHSALAATIMKERQAGAPRAEVMSLAKGDRAVEKMVAAAFRSSQRTTEKARAQAISDFENAVYAGCMNGAPRR
;
A
#
# COMPACT_ATOMS: atom_id res chain seq x y z
N MET A 1 -5.00 27.40 -58.31
CA MET A 1 -3.66 26.80 -58.14
C MET A 1 -3.36 26.79 -56.64
N ARG A 2 -3.31 25.63 -55.96
CA ARG A 2 -2.06 24.87 -55.68
C ARG A 2 -1.04 25.80 -54.95
N LYS A 3 -0.60 25.63 -53.71
CA LYS A 3 -0.35 24.49 -52.79
C LYS A 3 -0.13 25.13 -51.40
N LEU A 4 -0.71 24.63 -50.31
CA LEU A 4 -0.08 23.75 -49.30
C LEU A 4 1.30 24.21 -48.79
N LEU A 5 1.51 24.06 -47.47
CA LEU A 5 2.75 23.98 -46.65
C LEU A 5 2.83 25.12 -45.60
N ALA A 6 3.01 24.90 -44.29
CA ALA A 6 3.15 23.68 -43.50
C ALA A 6 2.86 24.05 -42.02
N ALA A 7 1.86 23.39 -41.43
CA ALA A 7 1.71 23.33 -39.98
C ALA A 7 2.75 22.32 -39.47
N ALA A 8 3.87 22.81 -38.93
CA ALA A 8 4.94 21.98 -38.42
C ALA A 8 5.20 22.28 -36.94
N LEU A 9 5.28 21.21 -36.15
CA LEU A 9 5.86 21.12 -34.80
C LEU A 9 4.96 21.48 -33.60
N LEU A 10 3.78 20.87 -33.55
CA LEU A 10 3.10 20.52 -32.29
C LEU A 10 3.08 19.00 -32.21
N LEU A 11 4.13 18.36 -31.66
CA LEU A 11 4.13 16.93 -31.26
C LEU A 11 5.43 16.51 -30.54
N CYS A 12 6.02 17.34 -29.69
CA CYS A 12 6.87 16.84 -28.59
C CYS A 12 5.95 16.46 -27.42
N GLY A 13 5.03 15.53 -27.67
CA GLY A 13 4.22 14.91 -26.64
C GLY A 13 5.16 14.10 -25.74
N SER A 14 5.42 14.63 -24.56
CA SER A 14 6.11 13.94 -23.47
C SER A 14 5.36 12.66 -23.13
N GLN A 15 5.70 11.57 -23.81
CA GLN A 15 5.41 10.24 -23.32
C GLN A 15 6.36 10.00 -22.16
N ALA A 16 6.02 10.56 -20.99
CA ALA A 16 6.38 9.90 -19.75
C ALA A 16 5.65 8.56 -19.79
N ALA A 17 6.28 7.55 -20.36
CA ALA A 17 5.88 6.17 -20.18
C ALA A 17 5.91 5.96 -18.67
N ALA A 18 4.73 5.89 -18.04
CA ALA A 18 4.64 5.44 -16.67
C ALA A 18 5.25 4.05 -16.64
N GLU A 19 6.47 3.93 -16.10
CA GLU A 19 7.12 2.65 -15.92
C GLU A 19 6.18 1.78 -15.10
N ARG A 20 5.66 0.74 -15.74
CA ARG A 20 4.85 -0.25 -15.04
C ARG A 20 5.81 -1.03 -14.17
N LEU A 21 5.62 -0.95 -12.85
CA LEU A 21 6.30 -1.82 -11.89
C LEU A 21 6.27 -3.25 -12.43
N SER A 22 7.44 -3.88 -12.48
CA SER A 22 7.54 -5.29 -12.77
C SER A 22 6.81 -6.08 -11.69
N ARG A 23 6.43 -7.32 -12.02
CA ARG A 23 5.81 -8.20 -11.03
C ARG A 23 6.71 -8.40 -9.81
N ALA A 24 8.03 -8.50 -10.00
CA ALA A 24 8.99 -8.70 -8.91
C ALA A 24 9.03 -7.48 -7.97
N GLU A 25 9.11 -6.26 -8.51
CA GLU A 25 9.07 -5.03 -7.70
C GLU A 25 7.74 -4.88 -6.96
N PHE A 26 6.64 -5.30 -7.61
CA PHE A 26 5.33 -5.33 -6.95
C PHE A 26 5.27 -6.31 -5.78
N MET A 27 5.95 -7.47 -5.86
CA MET A 27 6.03 -8.41 -4.74
C MET A 27 6.74 -7.78 -3.53
N VAL A 28 7.87 -7.11 -3.76
CA VAL A 28 8.62 -6.41 -2.72
C VAL A 28 7.74 -5.35 -2.04
N LEU A 29 6.98 -4.59 -2.83
CA LEU A 29 6.02 -3.63 -2.29
C LEU A 29 4.99 -4.29 -1.36
N CYS A 30 4.48 -5.48 -1.72
CA CYS A 30 3.54 -6.20 -0.87
C CYS A 30 4.18 -6.73 0.42
N GLU A 31 5.44 -7.15 0.37
CA GLU A 31 6.21 -7.55 1.56
C GLU A 31 6.43 -6.36 2.51
N ASP A 32 6.76 -5.19 1.97
CA ASP A 32 6.91 -3.96 2.76
C ASP A 32 5.57 -3.56 3.42
N HIS A 33 4.46 -3.68 2.68
CA HIS A 33 3.13 -3.40 3.22
C HIS A 33 2.70 -4.40 4.29
N SER A 34 3.04 -5.68 4.15
CA SER A 34 2.73 -6.70 5.16
C SER A 34 3.55 -6.50 6.43
N ALA A 35 4.84 -6.17 6.30
CA ALA A 35 5.69 -5.85 7.45
C ALA A 35 5.21 -4.60 8.22
N LEU A 36 4.77 -3.57 7.49
CA LEU A 36 4.16 -2.38 8.10
C LEU A 36 2.83 -2.72 8.78
N ALA A 37 2.00 -3.57 8.18
CA ALA A 37 0.75 -4.04 8.77
C ALA A 37 0.98 -4.79 10.09
N ALA A 38 2.00 -5.64 10.15
CA ALA A 38 2.40 -6.35 11.37
C ALA A 38 2.78 -5.35 12.48
N THR A 39 3.56 -4.32 12.14
CA THR A 39 3.95 -3.25 13.07
C THR A 39 2.73 -2.49 13.60
N ILE A 40 1.84 -2.05 12.71
CA ILE A 40 0.61 -1.33 13.08
C ILE A 40 -0.28 -2.18 14.00
N MET A 41 -0.44 -3.47 13.69
CA MET A 41 -1.26 -4.36 14.50
C MET A 41 -0.60 -4.67 15.84
N LYS A 42 0.73 -4.78 15.90
CA LYS A 42 1.47 -4.91 17.15
C LYS A 42 1.21 -3.73 18.08
N GLU A 43 1.33 -2.50 17.58
CA GLU A 43 1.02 -1.29 18.36
C GLU A 43 -0.44 -1.25 18.82
N ARG A 44 -1.37 -1.61 17.92
CA ARG A 44 -2.79 -1.75 18.27
C ARG A 44 -3.02 -2.75 19.41
N GLN A 45 -2.39 -3.93 19.34
CA GLN A 45 -2.51 -4.99 20.35
C GLN A 45 -1.79 -4.64 21.66
N ALA A 46 -0.80 -3.75 21.62
CA ALA A 46 -0.12 -3.20 22.79
C ALA A 46 -0.92 -2.07 23.49
N GLY A 47 -1.99 -1.59 22.88
CA GLY A 47 -2.83 -0.54 23.46
C GLY A 47 -2.45 0.87 23.02
N ALA A 48 -1.58 1.03 22.02
CA ALA A 48 -1.18 2.33 21.53
C ALA A 48 -2.39 3.17 21.07
N PRO A 49 -2.46 4.47 21.41
CA PRO A 49 -3.48 5.38 20.93
C PRO A 49 -3.52 5.43 19.40
N ARG A 50 -4.72 5.52 18.80
CA ARG A 50 -4.88 5.59 17.35
C ARG A 50 -4.12 6.75 16.71
N ALA A 51 -4.10 7.91 17.37
CA ALA A 51 -3.42 9.10 16.87
C ALA A 51 -1.90 8.88 16.75
N GLU A 52 -1.30 8.15 17.70
CA GLU A 52 0.11 7.81 17.69
C GLU A 52 0.43 6.86 16.52
N VAL A 53 -0.32 5.77 16.38
CA VAL A 53 -0.12 4.82 15.28
C VAL A 53 -0.40 5.46 13.91
N MET A 54 -1.34 6.41 13.83
CA MET A 54 -1.63 7.15 12.60
C MET A 54 -0.44 7.99 12.12
N SER A 55 0.46 8.41 13.02
CA SER A 55 1.66 9.15 12.63
C SER A 55 2.60 8.36 11.70
N LEU A 56 2.52 7.02 11.73
CA LEU A 56 3.26 6.14 10.81
C LEU A 56 2.85 6.35 9.36
N ALA A 57 1.63 6.82 9.10
CA ALA A 57 1.14 7.02 7.76
C ALA A 57 1.84 8.16 7.02
N LYS A 58 2.27 9.22 7.73
CA LYS A 58 2.94 10.39 7.12
C LYS A 58 2.20 10.96 5.88
N GLY A 59 0.87 10.90 5.88
CA GLY A 59 0.01 11.33 4.77
C GLY A 59 -0.21 10.29 3.65
N ASP A 60 0.37 9.09 3.76
CA ASP A 60 0.09 7.98 2.87
C ASP A 60 -1.31 7.40 3.13
N ARG A 61 -2.20 7.54 2.15
CA ARG A 61 -3.60 7.10 2.25
C ARG A 61 -3.77 5.59 2.38
N ALA A 62 -2.86 4.79 1.84
CA ALA A 62 -2.91 3.33 1.97
C ALA A 62 -2.58 2.94 3.42
N VAL A 63 -1.57 3.57 4.01
CA VAL A 63 -1.22 3.36 5.42
C VAL A 63 -2.31 3.89 6.36
N GLU A 64 -2.91 5.05 6.09
CA GLU A 64 -4.05 5.56 6.88
C GLU A 64 -5.21 4.56 6.92
N LYS A 65 -5.54 3.95 5.77
CA LYS A 65 -6.58 2.91 5.66
C LYS A 65 -6.18 1.64 6.42
N MET A 66 -4.89 1.28 6.38
CA MET A 66 -4.35 0.14 7.12
C MET A 66 -4.47 0.35 8.63
N VAL A 67 -4.08 1.52 9.15
CA VAL A 67 -4.27 1.89 10.56
C VAL A 67 -5.75 1.85 10.92
N ALA A 68 -6.63 2.46 10.10
CA ALA A 68 -8.07 2.41 10.33
C ALA A 68 -8.60 0.97 10.37
N ALA A 69 -8.06 0.06 9.56
CA ALA A 69 -8.44 -1.35 9.56
C ALA A 69 -7.99 -2.08 10.83
N ALA A 70 -6.74 -1.91 11.26
CA ALA A 70 -6.24 -2.51 12.50
C ALA A 70 -7.09 -2.07 13.71
N PHE A 71 -7.48 -0.80 13.76
CA PHE A 71 -8.26 -0.24 14.87
C PHE A 71 -9.75 -0.66 14.89
N ARG A 72 -10.26 -1.30 13.82
CA ARG A 72 -11.57 -1.98 13.87
C ARG A 72 -11.51 -3.34 14.59
N SER A 73 -10.32 -3.94 14.70
CA SER A 73 -10.13 -5.19 15.43
C SER A 73 -9.99 -4.95 16.93
N SER A 74 -10.54 -5.83 17.76
CA SER A 74 -10.39 -5.76 19.21
C SER A 74 -8.97 -6.13 19.66
N GLN A 75 -8.57 -5.59 20.81
CA GLN A 75 -7.35 -6.04 21.48
C GLN A 75 -7.56 -7.43 22.09
N ARG A 76 -6.52 -8.24 22.06
CA ARG A 76 -6.53 -9.60 22.61
C ARG A 76 -5.81 -9.60 23.96
N THR A 77 -6.36 -10.35 24.91
CA THR A 77 -5.88 -10.40 26.30
C THR A 77 -4.67 -11.32 26.46
N THR A 78 -4.58 -12.39 25.68
CA THR A 78 -3.48 -13.36 25.75
C THR A 78 -2.43 -13.09 24.68
N GLU A 79 -1.17 -13.42 25.00
CA GLU A 79 -0.05 -13.27 24.05
C GLU A 79 -0.26 -14.10 22.78
N LYS A 80 -0.69 -15.36 22.92
CA LYS A 80 -1.00 -16.23 21.78
C LYS A 80 -2.05 -15.61 20.86
N ALA A 81 -3.11 -15.04 21.41
CA ALA A 81 -4.15 -14.41 20.61
C ALA A 81 -3.68 -13.09 19.97
N ARG A 82 -2.82 -12.32 20.65
CA ARG A 82 -2.18 -11.13 20.06
C ARG A 82 -1.30 -11.51 18.86
N ALA A 83 -0.44 -12.51 19.03
CA ALA A 83 0.42 -13.01 17.96
C ALA A 83 -0.38 -13.51 16.75
N GLN A 84 -1.47 -14.26 17.00
CA GLN A 84 -2.37 -14.69 15.93
C GLN A 84 -3.01 -13.48 15.22
N ALA A 85 -3.51 -12.50 15.97
CA ALA A 85 -4.14 -11.32 15.37
C ALA A 85 -3.16 -10.48 14.53
N ILE A 86 -1.89 -10.42 14.92
CA ILE A 86 -0.81 -9.77 14.14
C ILE A 86 -0.60 -10.54 12.83
N SER A 87 -0.40 -11.85 12.91
CA SER A 87 -0.16 -12.70 11.73
C SER A 87 -1.35 -12.69 10.76
N ASP A 88 -2.58 -12.80 11.27
CA ASP A 88 -3.79 -12.76 10.43
C ASP A 88 -3.91 -11.43 9.69
N PHE A 89 -3.60 -10.32 10.36
CA PHE A 89 -3.69 -8.99 9.76
C PHE A 89 -2.60 -8.76 8.72
N GLU A 90 -1.36 -9.15 9.01
CA GLU A 90 -0.23 -9.15 8.07
C GLU A 90 -0.57 -9.92 6.79
N ASN A 91 -1.05 -11.17 6.95
CA ASN A 91 -1.44 -12.03 5.83
C ASN A 91 -2.59 -11.45 5.02
N ALA A 92 -3.59 -10.86 5.68
CA ALA A 92 -4.71 -10.23 5.00
C ALA A 92 -4.27 -9.03 4.16
N VAL A 93 -3.33 -8.21 4.65
CA VAL A 93 -2.77 -7.09 3.90
C VAL A 93 -1.93 -7.59 2.73
N TYR A 94 -1.08 -8.59 2.93
CA TYR A 94 -0.28 -9.18 1.86
C TYR A 94 -1.17 -9.73 0.73
N ALA A 95 -2.17 -10.54 1.08
CA ALA A 95 -3.13 -11.09 0.12
C ALA A 95 -3.92 -9.99 -0.61
N GLY A 96 -4.34 -8.95 0.11
CA GLY A 96 -4.99 -7.78 -0.46
C GLY A 96 -4.12 -7.03 -1.47
N CYS A 97 -2.84 -6.84 -1.16
CA CYS A 97 -1.87 -6.23 -2.06
C CYS A 97 -1.66 -7.06 -3.32
N MET A 98 -1.47 -8.37 -3.16
CA MET A 98 -1.24 -9.32 -4.25
C MET A 98 -2.36 -9.34 -5.31
N ASN A 99 -3.59 -9.00 -4.93
CA ASN A 99 -4.70 -8.88 -5.87
C ASN A 99 -4.52 -7.74 -6.90
N GLY A 100 -3.64 -6.77 -6.63
CA GLY A 100 -3.29 -5.68 -7.54
C GLY A 100 -2.09 -5.98 -8.45
N ALA A 101 -1.46 -7.16 -8.33
CA ALA A 101 -0.22 -7.45 -9.03
C ALA A 101 -0.40 -7.41 -10.57
N PRO A 102 0.59 -6.86 -11.32
CA PRO A 102 0.58 -6.92 -12.77
C PRO A 102 0.41 -8.36 -13.27
N ARG A 103 -0.54 -8.57 -14.19
CA ARG A 103 -0.69 -9.86 -14.88
C ARG A 103 0.50 -10.06 -15.82
N ARG A 104 0.96 -11.32 -15.91
CA ARG A 104 2.01 -11.73 -16.86
C ARG A 104 1.58 -11.45 -18.29
#